data_AF-A0A9P7NY40-F1
#
_entry.id   AF-A0A9P7NY40-F1
#
_cell.length_a   1.000
_cell.length_b   1.000
_cell.length_c   1.000
_cell.angle_alpha   90.00
_cell.angle_beta   90.00
_cell.angle_gamma   90.00
#
_symmetry.space_group_name_H-M   'P 1'
#
loop_
_entity.id
_entity.type
_entity.pdbx_description
1 polymer ?
#
loop_
_entity_poly.entity_id
_entity_poly.type
_entity_poly.pdbx_seq_one_letter_code
_entity_poly.pdbx_strand_id
1 'polypeptide(L)'
;MFVAPNVKKHLSFLNGELETSSGKYLCGQTLTAADILMSFPLIAGAGRFDAMTSWKGGSWKKEFPKVAEYVQRLQEEPGYKRSVEKIEAMDGKFEASM
;
A
#
# COMPACT_ATOMS: atom_id res chain seq x y z
N MET A 1 2.20 8.05 18.25
CA MET A 1 2.01 6.59 18.41
C MET A 1 3.38 5.91 18.54
N PHE A 2 3.56 4.95 19.46
CA PHE A 2 4.86 4.28 19.70
C PHE A 2 5.46 3.66 18.43
N VAL A 3 4.63 3.10 17.55
CA VAL A 3 5.08 2.44 16.31
C VAL A 3 5.37 3.38 15.14
N ALA A 4 5.06 4.68 15.25
CA ALA A 4 5.20 5.63 14.14
C ALA A 4 6.61 5.73 13.52
N PRO A 5 7.72 5.67 14.30
CA PRO A 5 9.06 5.67 13.72
C PRO A 5 9.33 4.47 12.80
N ASN A 6 8.79 3.30 13.14
CA ASN A 6 8.93 2.10 12.31
C ASN A 6 8.12 2.23 11.01
N VAL A 7 6.90 2.76 11.08
CA VAL A 7 6.10 3.03 9.87
C VAL A 7 6.85 3.97 8.93
N LYS A 8 7.41 5.08 9.45
CA LYS A 8 8.25 5.99 8.65
C LYS A 8 9.45 5.29 8.02
N LYS A 9 10.18 4.50 8.80
CA LYS A 9 11.34 3.74 8.31
C LYS A 9 10.97 2.80 7.17
N HIS A 10 9.88 2.04 7.32
CA HIS A 10 9.46 1.05 6.32
C HIS A 10 8.87 1.70 5.07
N LEU A 11 8.07 2.76 5.19
CA LEU A 11 7.57 3.50 4.02
C LEU A 11 8.71 4.20 3.27
N SER A 12 9.70 4.74 3.98
CA SER A 12 10.91 5.31 3.36
C SER A 12 11.70 4.27 2.58
N PHE A 13 11.96 3.10 3.20
CA PHE A 13 12.62 1.98 2.53
C PHE A 13 11.87 1.55 1.27
N LEU A 14 10.57 1.31 1.40
CA LEU A 14 9.73 0.87 0.28
C LEU A 14 9.68 1.92 -0.85
N ASN A 15 9.62 3.22 -0.51
CA ASN A 15 9.66 4.28 -1.50
C ASN A 15 10.97 4.25 -2.30
N GLY A 16 12.11 4.05 -1.63
CA GLY A 16 13.41 3.90 -2.29
C GLY A 16 13.53 2.66 -3.17
N GLU A 17 13.01 1.51 -2.73
CA GLU A 17 12.96 0.29 -3.56
C GLU A 17 12.09 0.50 -4.81
N LEU A 18 10.94 1.19 -4.67
CA LEU A 18 10.07 1.50 -5.80
C LEU A 18 10.66 2.56 -6.75
N GLU A 19 11.49 3.48 -6.25
CA GLU A 19 12.23 4.44 -7.08
C GLU A 19 13.29 3.75 -7.94
N THR A 20 13.90 2.68 -7.44
CA THR A 20 14.98 1.96 -8.13
C THR A 20 14.49 0.71 -8.89
N SER A 21 13.23 0.32 -8.73
CA SER A 21 12.64 -0.79 -9.44
C SER A 21 12.73 -0.60 -10.96
N SER A 22 13.00 -1.70 -11.67
CA SER A 22 13.04 -1.73 -13.14
C SER A 22 11.66 -1.67 -13.79
N GLY A 23 10.58 -1.58 -13.01
CA GLY A 23 9.22 -1.50 -13.52
C GLY A 23 8.22 -0.97 -12.49
N LYS A 24 6.95 -1.34 -12.68
CA LYS A 24 5.83 -0.80 -11.89
C LYS A 24 5.52 -1.57 -10.58
N TYR A 25 6.23 -2.65 -10.28
CA TYR A 25 6.06 -3.47 -9.07
C TYR A 25 7.39 -3.66 -8.33
N LEU A 26 7.39 -4.33 -7.20
CA LEU A 26 8.60 -4.55 -6.39
C LEU A 26 9.65 -5.39 -7.12
N CYS A 27 9.22 -6.34 -7.95
CA CYS A 27 10.10 -7.24 -8.69
C CYS A 27 10.14 -6.96 -10.20
N GLY A 28 9.89 -5.70 -10.61
CA GLY A 28 9.96 -5.26 -12.00
C GLY A 28 8.59 -5.00 -12.63
N GLN A 29 8.39 -5.41 -13.89
CA GLN A 29 7.25 -4.95 -14.71
C GLN A 29 5.94 -5.71 -14.47
N THR A 30 6.00 -6.93 -13.91
CA THR A 30 4.85 -7.82 -13.75
C THR A 30 4.53 -8.05 -12.27
N LEU A 31 3.24 -8.21 -11.95
CA LEU A 31 2.78 -8.52 -10.61
C LEU A 31 3.34 -9.87 -10.15
N THR A 32 3.82 -9.93 -8.90
CA THR A 32 4.37 -11.13 -8.28
C THR A 32 3.74 -11.42 -6.92
N ALA A 33 4.10 -12.55 -6.33
CA ALA A 33 3.70 -12.90 -4.97
C ALA A 33 4.18 -11.89 -3.91
N ALA A 34 5.32 -11.23 -4.14
CA ALA A 34 5.80 -10.17 -3.25
C ALA A 34 4.80 -9.00 -3.19
N ASP A 35 4.23 -8.64 -4.34
CA ASP A 35 3.28 -7.55 -4.44
C ASP A 35 1.94 -7.90 -3.79
N ILE A 36 1.49 -9.15 -3.97
CA ILE A 36 0.29 -9.69 -3.32
C ILE A 36 0.45 -9.70 -1.80
N LEU A 37 1.59 -10.13 -1.27
CA LEU A 37 1.84 -10.11 0.17
C LEU A 37 1.84 -8.68 0.71
N MET A 38 2.49 -7.75 0.00
CA MET A 38 2.60 -6.36 0.41
C MET A 38 1.30 -5.57 0.26
N SER A 39 0.35 -6.02 -0.57
CA SER A 39 -0.92 -5.31 -0.76
C SER A 39 -1.74 -5.23 0.51
N PHE A 40 -1.76 -6.29 1.32
CA PHE A 40 -2.54 -6.32 2.56
C PHE A 40 -2.14 -5.20 3.55
N PRO A 41 -0.89 -5.14 4.05
CA PRO A 41 -0.52 -4.14 5.04
C PRO A 41 -0.56 -2.72 4.49
N LEU A 42 -0.24 -2.53 3.21
CA LEU A 42 -0.21 -1.19 2.62
C LEU A 42 -1.61 -0.65 2.36
N ILE A 43 -2.53 -1.46 1.82
CA ILE A 43 -3.91 -1.03 1.57
C ILE A 43 -4.65 -0.78 2.88
N ALA A 44 -4.54 -1.69 3.85
CA ALA A 44 -5.15 -1.52 5.17
C ALA A 44 -4.56 -0.31 5.94
N GLY A 45 -3.26 -0.09 5.81
CA GLY A 45 -2.57 1.03 6.47
C GLY A 45 -2.84 2.40 5.84
N ALA A 46 -3.04 2.46 4.52
CA ALA A 46 -3.16 3.70 3.75
C ALA A 46 -4.23 4.67 4.28
N GLY A 47 -5.35 4.15 4.77
CA GLY A 47 -6.44 4.96 5.36
C GLY A 47 -6.12 5.53 6.74
N ARG A 48 -5.06 5.05 7.41
CA ARG A 48 -4.72 5.39 8.80
C ARG A 48 -3.40 6.14 8.93
N PHE A 49 -2.50 6.07 7.94
CA PHE A 49 -1.15 6.63 8.05
C PHE A 49 -1.13 8.14 8.38
N ASP A 50 -2.00 8.95 7.79
CA ASP A 50 -2.07 10.39 8.09
C ASP A 50 -2.44 10.69 9.55
N ALA A 51 -3.15 9.78 10.22
CA ALA A 51 -3.50 9.91 11.64
C ALA A 51 -2.40 9.38 12.59
N MET A 52 -1.42 8.62 12.10
CA MET A 52 -0.41 7.97 12.97
C MET A 52 0.70 8.93 13.43
N THR A 53 1.06 9.91 12.60
CA THR A 53 2.18 10.84 12.82
C THR A 53 2.15 12.00 11.82
N SER A 54 2.94 13.03 12.07
CA SER A 54 3.13 14.13 11.12
C SER A 54 4.10 13.72 10.00
N TRP A 55 3.76 14.05 8.77
CA TRP A 55 4.54 13.75 7.57
C TRP A 55 5.11 15.02 6.93
N LYS A 56 6.28 14.89 6.28
CA LYS A 56 6.85 15.96 5.47
C LYS A 56 5.91 16.28 4.31
N GLY A 57 5.58 17.57 4.13
CA GLY A 57 4.62 18.00 3.11
C GLY A 57 3.15 17.83 3.50
N GLY A 58 2.85 17.33 4.70
CA GLY A 58 1.52 17.32 5.30
C GLY A 58 0.70 16.04 5.10
N SER A 59 1.18 15.06 4.34
CA SER A 59 0.57 13.73 4.26
C SER A 59 1.59 12.65 3.90
N TRP A 60 1.31 11.40 4.27
CA TRP A 60 2.20 10.27 3.95
C TRP A 60 2.37 10.11 2.44
N LYS A 61 1.32 10.39 1.66
CA LYS A 61 1.35 10.33 0.19
C LYS A 61 2.31 11.35 -0.41
N LYS A 62 2.43 12.53 0.20
CA LYS A 62 3.36 13.57 -0.24
C LYS A 62 4.80 13.26 0.16
N GLU A 63 5.01 12.60 1.30
CA GLU A 63 6.35 12.18 1.73
C GLU A 63 6.83 10.94 0.96
N PHE A 64 5.95 10.01 0.60
CA PHE A 64 6.26 8.74 -0.08
C PHE A 64 5.39 8.54 -1.34
N PRO A 65 5.60 9.35 -2.40
CA PRO A 65 4.75 9.33 -3.59
C PRO A 65 4.80 8.00 -4.34
N LYS A 66 5.94 7.29 -4.39
CA LYS A 66 6.02 5.99 -5.06
C LYS A 66 5.23 4.91 -4.35
N VAL A 67 5.23 4.94 -3.03
CA VAL A 67 4.37 4.03 -2.25
C VAL A 67 2.89 4.34 -2.50
N ALA A 68 2.51 5.61 -2.58
CA ALA A 68 1.13 6.00 -2.88
C ALA A 68 0.68 5.53 -4.28
N GLU A 69 1.50 5.74 -5.31
CA GLU A 69 1.26 5.23 -6.68
C GLU A 69 1.14 3.71 -6.70
N TYR A 70 2.00 3.02 -5.95
CA TYR A 70 2.01 1.57 -5.84
C TYR A 70 0.76 1.02 -5.14
N VAL A 71 0.31 1.64 -4.05
CA VAL A 71 -0.96 1.27 -3.39
C VAL A 71 -2.14 1.41 -4.33
N GLN A 72 -2.24 2.53 -5.05
CA GLN A 72 -3.31 2.75 -6.02
C GLN A 72 -3.29 1.65 -7.10
N ARG A 73 -2.12 1.33 -7.65
CA ARG A 73 -1.95 0.27 -8.65
C ARG A 73 -2.44 -1.08 -8.14
N LEU A 74 -2.07 -1.46 -6.90
CA LEU A 74 -2.50 -2.71 -6.29
C LEU A 74 -4.03 -2.77 -6.12
N GLN A 75 -4.68 -1.66 -5.75
CA GLN A 75 -6.14 -1.58 -5.67
C GLN A 75 -6.81 -1.66 -7.05
N GLU A 76 -6.12 -1.21 -8.09
CA GLU A 76 -6.62 -1.24 -9.46
C GLU A 76 -6.49 -2.62 -10.13
N GLU A 77 -5.65 -3.51 -9.58
CA GLU A 77 -5.42 -4.85 -10.09
C GLU A 77 -6.74 -5.64 -10.26
N PRO A 78 -6.98 -6.25 -11.43
CA PRO A 78 -8.19 -7.04 -11.66
C PRO A 78 -8.37 -8.18 -10.64
N GLY A 79 -7.26 -8.76 -10.17
CA GLY A 79 -7.29 -9.80 -9.14
C GLY A 79 -7.80 -9.29 -7.80
N TYR A 80 -7.36 -8.09 -7.39
CA TYR A 80 -7.80 -7.46 -6.14
C TYR A 80 -9.29 -7.10 -6.20
N LYS A 81 -9.75 -6.46 -7.28
CA LYS A 81 -11.17 -6.10 -7.47
C LYS A 81 -12.09 -7.31 -7.40
N ARG A 82 -11.75 -8.39 -8.12
CA ARG A 82 -12.51 -9.66 -8.05
C ARG A 82 -12.53 -10.25 -6.64
N SER A 83 -11.45 -10.10 -5.87
CA SER A 83 -11.42 -10.59 -4.50
C SER A 83 -12.35 -9.80 -3.58
N VAL A 84 -12.41 -8.47 -3.76
CA VAL A 84 -13.32 -7.58 -3.05
C VAL A 84 -14.77 -7.92 -3.39
N GLU A 85 -15.10 -8.02 -4.68
CA GLU A 85 -16.44 -8.39 -5.16
C GLU A 85 -16.90 -9.73 -4.58
N LYS A 86 -15.99 -10.71 -4.50
CA LYS A 86 -16.29 -12.02 -3.93
C LYS A 86 -16.57 -11.95 -2.42
N ILE A 87 -15.79 -11.16 -1.68
CA ILE A 87 -16.01 -10.95 -0.24
C ILE A 87 -17.35 -10.24 -0.03
N GLU A 88 -17.65 -9.19 -0.80
CA GLU A 88 -18.93 -8.48 -0.71
C GLU A 88 -20.12 -9.37 -1.03
N ALA A 89 -20.01 -10.27 -2.01
CA ALA A 89 -21.05 -11.22 -2.34
C ALA A 89 -21.31 -12.25 -1.22
N MET A 90 -20.31 -12.57 -0.41
CA MET A 90 -20.41 -13.54 0.68
C MET A 90 -20.78 -12.89 2.02
N ASP A 91 -20.17 -11.76 2.35
CA ASP A 91 -20.18 -11.15 3.69
C ASP A 91 -20.92 -9.79 3.71
N GLY A 92 -21.40 -9.32 2.56
CA GLY A 92 -22.20 -8.09 2.39
C GLY A 92 -21.40 -6.78 2.44
N LYS A 93 -20.16 -6.79 2.94
CA LYS A 93 -19.26 -5.63 2.94
C LYS A 93 -17.80 -6.05 2.92
N PHE A 94 -16.95 -5.24 2.30
CA PHE A 94 -15.51 -5.35 2.40
C PHE A 94 -14.94 -4.13 3.16
N GLU A 95 -14.07 -4.40 4.14
CA GLU A 95 -13.27 -3.37 4.79
C GLU A 95 -11.82 -3.82 4.85
N ALA A 96 -10.93 -3.08 4.20
CA ALA A 96 -9.49 -3.34 4.30
C ALA A 96 -9.00 -2.99 5.72
N SER A 97 -8.94 -4.01 6.58
CA SER A 97 -8.49 -3.90 7.95
C SER A 97 -7.50 -5.02 8.27
N MET A 98 -6.51 -4.71 9.11
CA MET A 98 -5.71 -5.67 9.88
C MET A 98 -6.11 -5.56 11.34
#